data_AF-A0A2A5HCJ0-F1
#
_entry.id   AF-A0A2A5HCJ0-F1
#
_cell.length_a   1.000
_cell.length_b   1.000
_cell.length_c   1.000
_cell.angle_alpha   90.00
_cell.angle_beta   90.00
_cell.angle_gamma   90.00
#
_symmetry.space_group_name_H-M   'P 1'
#
loop_
_entity.id
_entity.type
_entity.pdbx_description
1 polymer ?
#
loop_
_entity_poly.entity_id
_entity_poly.type
_entity_poly.pdbx_seq_one_letter_code
_entity_poly.pdbx_strand_id
1 'polypeptide(L)'
;MSNDRFEQIRMVMVNTTHPGNIGAAARAMKNMGLSQLVLVEPKDFPSDKAVWRAAGASDVIDKVRVVSTLDEAIADCELVIATSARER
;
A
#
# COMPACT_ATOMS: atom_id res chain seq x y z
N MET A 1 -7.39 13.90 21.82
CA MET A 1 -7.05 14.19 20.40
C MET A 1 -6.21 13.03 19.92
N SER A 2 -6.78 12.14 19.10
CA SER A 2 -6.00 11.04 18.51
C SER A 2 -4.92 11.67 17.65
N ASN A 3 -3.66 11.58 18.07
CA ASN A 3 -2.54 12.10 17.31
C ASN A 3 -2.09 11.01 16.35
N ASP A 4 -2.96 10.64 15.40
CA ASP A 4 -2.67 9.54 14.49
C ASP A 4 -1.87 10.03 13.29
N ARG A 5 -0.63 10.45 13.56
CA ARG A 5 0.33 10.93 12.54
C ARG A 5 0.52 9.92 11.40
N PHE A 6 0.16 8.66 11.61
CA PHE A 6 0.26 7.61 10.62
C PHE A 6 -0.90 7.60 9.62
N GLU A 7 -2.03 8.27 9.90
CA GLU A 7 -3.14 8.42 8.96
C GLU A 7 -2.76 9.27 7.73
N GLN A 8 -1.73 10.12 7.85
CA GLN A 8 -1.23 10.96 6.75
C GLN A 8 -0.15 10.27 5.91
N ILE A 9 0.25 9.04 6.25
CA ILE A 9 1.27 8.29 5.52
C ILE A 9 0.61 7.29 4.59
N ARG A 10 0.88 7.44 3.30
CA ARG A 10 0.40 6.58 2.23
C ARG A 10 1.52 5.69 1.70
N MET A 11 1.29 4.38 1.73
CA MET A 11 2.15 3.42 1.03
C MET A 11 1.63 3.22 -0.39
N VAL A 12 2.48 3.49 -1.38
CA VAL A 12 2.16 3.31 -2.81
C VAL A 12 2.98 2.16 -3.36
N MET A 13 2.32 1.10 -3.86
CA MET A 13 2.99 -0.01 -4.54
C MET A 13 2.68 0.04 -6.04
N VAL A 14 3.73 0.19 -6.84
CA VAL A 14 3.61 0.36 -8.30
C VAL A 14 3.87 -0.96 -9.02
N ASN A 15 2.96 -1.34 -9.92
CA ASN A 15 3.08 -2.49 -10.81
C ASN A 15 3.37 -3.82 -10.07
N THR A 16 2.78 -4.03 -8.89
CA THR A 16 3.03 -5.25 -8.10
C THR A 16 2.63 -6.51 -8.86
N THR A 17 3.61 -7.38 -9.11
CA THR A 17 3.42 -8.60 -9.91
C THR A 17 2.76 -9.73 -9.13
N HIS A 18 3.17 -9.94 -7.88
CA HIS A 18 2.68 -11.06 -7.07
C HIS A 18 1.72 -10.56 -5.98
N PRO A 19 0.45 -10.99 -5.97
CA PRO A 19 -0.56 -10.53 -5.00
C PRO A 19 -0.17 -10.82 -3.56
N GLY A 20 0.58 -11.89 -3.32
CA GLY A 20 1.07 -12.23 -1.98
C GLY A 20 1.96 -11.15 -1.35
N ASN A 21 2.64 -10.33 -2.17
CA ASN A 21 3.45 -9.20 -1.69
C ASN A 21 2.56 -8.05 -1.21
N ILE A 22 1.38 -7.88 -1.80
CA ILE A 22 0.38 -6.89 -1.35
C ILE A 22 -0.09 -7.25 0.06
N GLY A 23 -0.42 -8.53 0.28
CA GLY A 23 -0.77 -9.04 1.61
C GLY A 23 0.36 -8.89 2.63
N ALA A 24 1.58 -9.27 2.25
CA ALA A 24 2.75 -9.13 3.13
C ALA A 24 3.03 -7.66 3.49
N ALA A 25 2.89 -6.74 2.53
CA ALA A 25 3.01 -5.31 2.77
C ALA A 25 1.92 -4.79 3.71
N ALA A 26 0.65 -5.14 3.47
CA ALA A 26 -0.47 -4.78 4.35
C ALA A 26 -0.25 -5.25 5.80
N ARG A 27 0.27 -6.48 5.99
CA ARG A 27 0.65 -7.00 7.31
C ARG A 27 1.74 -6.18 7.97
N ALA A 28 2.80 -5.85 7.23
CA ALA A 28 3.89 -5.02 7.74
C ALA A 28 3.40 -3.62 8.12
N MET A 29 2.57 -3.00 7.27
CA MET A 29 1.94 -1.70 7.53
C MET A 29 1.15 -1.71 8.83
N LYS A 30 0.26 -2.69 9.01
CA LYS A 30 -0.57 -2.80 10.21
C LYS A 30 0.25 -2.94 11.49
N ASN A 31 1.30 -3.75 11.46
CA ASN A 31 2.22 -3.89 12.60
C ASN A 31 2.93 -2.58 12.96
N MET A 32 3.05 -1.64 12.01
CA MET A 32 3.68 -0.34 12.19
C MET A 32 2.66 0.80 12.39
N GLY A 33 1.36 0.49 12.51
CA GLY A 33 0.30 1.48 12.67
C GLY A 33 -0.13 2.20 11.38
N LEU A 34 0.34 1.75 10.21
CA LEU A 34 -0.03 2.31 8.91
C LEU A 34 -1.29 1.62 8.36
N SER A 35 -2.15 2.38 7.70
CA SER A 35 -3.43 1.86 7.18
C SER A 35 -3.75 2.26 5.74
N GLN A 36 -3.07 3.25 5.15
CA GLN A 36 -3.36 3.72 3.79
C GLN A 36 -2.46 3.04 2.76
N LEU A 37 -3.02 2.08 2.02
CA LEU A 37 -2.35 1.38 0.92
C LEU A 37 -3.00 1.76 -0.43
N VAL A 38 -2.17 2.20 -1.38
CA VAL A 38 -2.58 2.48 -2.76
C VAL A 38 -1.79 1.61 -3.72
N LEU A 39 -2.47 1.00 -4.68
CA LEU A 39 -1.85 0.18 -5.73
C LEU A 39 -1.96 0.90 -7.06
N VAL A 40 -0.83 1.06 -7.75
CA VAL A 40 -0.79 1.57 -9.12
C VAL A 40 -0.63 0.38 -10.05
N GLU A 41 -1.63 0.14 -10.91
CA GLU A 41 -1.63 -0.93 -11.91
C GLU A 41 -1.10 -2.30 -11.40
N PRO A 42 -1.64 -2.85 -10.28
CA PRO A 42 -1.25 -4.19 -9.83
C PRO A 42 -1.61 -5.23 -10.89
N LYS A 43 -0.79 -6.27 -11.05
CA LYS A 43 -1.03 -7.31 -12.08
C LYS A 43 -2.16 -8.28 -11.72
N ASP A 44 -2.42 -8.45 -10.43
CA ASP A 44 -3.42 -9.38 -9.89
C ASP A 44 -3.94 -8.84 -8.56
N PHE A 45 -5.04 -8.08 -8.61
CA PHE A 45 -5.76 -7.58 -7.43
C PHE A 45 -7.19 -7.16 -7.83
N PRO A 46 -8.24 -7.48 -7.05
CA PRO A 46 -8.24 -8.23 -5.81
C PRO A 46 -7.85 -9.71 -5.98
N SER A 47 -7.27 -10.32 -4.95
CA SER A 47 -6.74 -11.70 -5.02
C SER A 47 -6.77 -12.38 -3.66
N ASP A 48 -7.27 -13.62 -3.59
CA ASP A 48 -7.28 -14.43 -2.36
C ASP A 48 -5.89 -14.61 -1.76
N LYS A 49 -4.86 -14.68 -2.62
CA LYS A 49 -3.46 -14.77 -2.18
C LYS A 49 -3.02 -13.54 -1.39
N ALA A 50 -3.51 -12.35 -1.75
CA ALA A 50 -3.23 -11.13 -1.00
C ALA A 50 -3.90 -11.20 0.38
N VAL A 51 -5.17 -11.62 0.43
CA VAL A 51 -5.95 -11.76 1.68
C VAL A 51 -5.29 -12.79 2.62
N TRP A 52 -4.93 -13.97 2.12
CA TRP A 52 -4.27 -15.02 2.92
C TRP A 52 -2.92 -14.55 3.48
N ARG A 53 -2.16 -13.77 2.70
CA ARG A 53 -0.85 -13.26 3.11
C ARG A 53 -0.93 -12.05 4.04
N ALA A 54 -2.07 -11.38 4.12
CA ALA A 54 -2.30 -10.24 5.01
C ALA A 54 -2.37 -10.63 6.49
N ALA A 55 -2.69 -11.88 6.81
CA ALA A 55 -2.61 -12.46 8.17
C ALA A 55 -3.11 -11.52 9.29
N GLY A 56 -4.38 -11.11 9.21
CA GLY A 56 -5.02 -10.21 10.18
C GLY A 56 -5.02 -8.72 9.80
N ALA A 57 -4.43 -8.36 8.66
CA ALA A 57 -4.48 -7.01 8.09
C ALA A 57 -5.55 -6.86 6.97
N SER A 58 -6.66 -7.60 7.06
CA SER A 58 -7.76 -7.51 6.08
C SER A 58 -8.36 -6.11 6.01
N ASP A 59 -8.43 -5.40 7.13
CA ASP A 59 -8.87 -4.00 7.22
C ASP A 59 -8.04 -3.02 6.38
N VAL A 60 -6.74 -3.31 6.16
CA VAL A 60 -5.89 -2.55 5.24
C VAL A 60 -6.20 -2.94 3.79
N ILE A 61 -6.34 -4.23 3.52
CA ILE A 61 -6.68 -4.76 2.17
C ILE A 61 -8.04 -4.25 1.69
N ASP A 62 -9.05 -4.24 2.55
CA ASP A 62 -10.42 -3.84 2.24
C ASP A 62 -10.53 -2.34 1.92
N LYS A 63 -9.55 -1.54 2.38
CA LYS A 63 -9.46 -0.09 2.13
C LYS A 63 -8.48 0.27 1.02
N VAL A 64 -7.89 -0.71 0.34
CA VAL A 64 -6.94 -0.46 -0.75
C VAL A 64 -7.61 0.35 -1.86
N ARG A 65 -6.98 1.44 -2.26
CA ARG A 65 -7.34 2.17 -3.48
C ARG A 65 -6.48 1.68 -4.64
N VAL A 66 -7.10 1.30 -5.75
CA VAL A 66 -6.40 0.96 -6.99
C VAL A 66 -6.54 2.12 -7.97
N VAL A 67 -5.41 2.57 -8.52
CA VAL A 67 -5.34 3.69 -9.46
C VAL A 67 -4.56 3.32 -10.71
N SER A 68 -4.71 4.14 -11.75
CA SER A 68 -4.15 3.88 -13.07
C SER A 68 -2.72 4.41 -13.25
N THR A 69 -2.34 5.44 -12.49
CA THR A 69 -1.05 6.12 -12.67
C THR A 69 -0.41 6.45 -11.32
N LEU A 70 0.91 6.67 -11.34
CA LEU A 70 1.62 7.16 -10.16
C LEU A 70 1.14 8.57 -9.79
N ASP A 71 0.91 9.44 -10.77
CA ASP A 71 0.43 10.81 -10.56
C ASP A 71 -0.89 10.82 -9.78
N GLU A 72 -1.84 9.95 -10.13
CA GLU A 72 -3.11 9.80 -9.38
C GLU A 72 -2.87 9.30 -7.95
N ALA A 73 -1.86 8.44 -7.73
CA ALA A 73 -1.55 7.91 -6.40
C ALA A 73 -0.98 8.96 -5.43
N ILE A 74 -0.33 10.01 -5.96
CA ILE A 74 0.41 11.02 -5.19
C ILE A 74 -0.11 12.45 -5.37
N ALA A 75 -1.22 12.64 -6.09
CA ALA A 75 -1.71 13.96 -6.50
C ALA A 75 -1.90 14.98 -5.35
N ASP A 76 -2.24 14.49 -4.15
CA ASP A 76 -2.47 15.26 -2.93
C ASP A 76 -1.32 15.12 -1.90
N CYS A 77 -0.18 14.53 -2.28
CA CYS A 77 0.99 14.40 -1.42
C CYS A 77 1.97 15.56 -1.64
N GLU A 78 2.25 16.34 -0.59
CA GLU A 78 3.25 17.41 -0.63
C GLU A 78 4.70 16.89 -0.61
N LEU A 79 4.92 15.72 0.00
CA LEU A 79 6.21 15.05 0.09
C LEU A 79 6.10 13.63 -0.46
N VAL A 80 6.97 13.30 -1.41
CA VAL A 80 7.03 11.97 -2.03
C VAL A 80 8.44 11.40 -1.83
N ILE A 81 8.52 10.20 -1.27
CA ILE A 81 9.78 9.49 -1.02
C ILE A 81 9.74 8.19 -1.83
N ALA A 82 10.71 8.02 -2.73
CA ALA A 82 10.87 6.80 -3.53
C ALA A 82 11.91 5.87 -2.92
N THR A 83 11.59 4.58 -2.81
CA THR A 83 12.54 3.55 -2.36
C THR A 83 13.22 2.90 -3.56
N SER A 84 14.56 2.85 -3.53
CA SER A 84 15.36 2.17 -4.55
C SER A 84 16.49 1.41 -3.88
N ALA A 85 16.80 0.21 -4.40
CA ALA A 85 17.93 -0.59 -3.89
C ALA A 85 19.29 0.01 -4.25
N ARG A 86 19.33 0.93 -5.21
CA ARG A 86 20.54 1.61 -5.71
C ARG A 86 20.21 3.06 -6.04
N GLU A 87 21.22 3.92 -6.01
CA GLU A 87 21.07 5.28 -6.52
C GLU A 87 20.67 5.25 -8.00
N ARG A 88 19.86 6.24 -8.37
CA ARG A 88 19.33 6.48 -9.70
C ARG A 88 19.76 7.86 -10.13
#